data_AF-A0A7W9JDN6-F1
#
_entry.id   AF-A0A7W9JDN6-F1
#
_cell.length_a   1.000
_cell.length_b   1.000
_cell.length_c   1.000
_cell.angle_alpha   90.00
_cell.angle_beta   90.00
_cell.angle_gamma   90.00
#
_symmetry.space_group_name_H-M   'P 1'
#
loop_
_entity.id
_entity.type
_entity.pdbx_description
1 polymer ?
#
loop_
_entity_poly.entity_id
_entity_poly.type
_entity_poly.pdbx_seq_one_letter_code
_entity_poly.pdbx_strand_id
1 'polypeptide(L)'
;MEITEEMLLSIPPGNVRVPVEEFAVVWRLAESECLRLVRATSVGESSRELSYASAVMGTLRWLAAAQAPFGPPGSGMSREASAPFTPYTGRALGRADHDSIREARDSVRAMLLMFPDGYKTAGMPPRPGYLEGVADAIEWAWVFGPAPRLAQLPADSPRTA
;
A
#
# COMPACT_ATOMS: atom_id res chain seq x y z
N MET A 1 3.12 -11.58 -7.42
CA MET A 1 1.96 -12.07 -8.20
C MET A 1 2.17 -11.59 -9.62
N GLU A 2 1.78 -12.37 -10.63
CA GLU A 2 1.86 -11.84 -11.99
C GLU A 2 0.67 -10.91 -12.24
N ILE A 3 0.95 -9.66 -12.60
CA ILE A 3 -0.08 -8.66 -12.91
C ILE A 3 -0.49 -8.86 -14.36
N THR A 4 -1.61 -9.57 -14.56
CA THR A 4 -2.16 -9.93 -15.87
C THR A 4 -3.01 -8.81 -16.47
N GLU A 5 -3.20 -8.84 -17.79
CA GLU A 5 -4.08 -7.91 -18.50
C GLU A 5 -5.55 -8.05 -18.05
N GLU A 6 -6.03 -9.28 -17.85
CA GLU A 6 -7.38 -9.56 -17.35
C GLU A 6 -7.65 -8.89 -16.00
N MET A 7 -6.67 -8.91 -15.10
CA MET A 7 -6.79 -8.24 -13.80
C MET A 7 -6.87 -6.71 -13.97
N LEU A 8 -6.09 -6.14 -14.89
CA LEU A 8 -6.14 -4.70 -15.18
C LEU A 8 -7.48 -4.29 -15.81
N LEU A 9 -8.06 -5.13 -16.67
CA LEU A 9 -9.38 -4.92 -17.26
C LEU A 9 -10.52 -5.03 -16.23
N SER A 10 -10.29 -5.77 -15.13
CA SER A 10 -11.26 -5.93 -14.04
C SER A 10 -11.25 -4.79 -13.01
N ILE A 11 -10.35 -3.80 -13.12
CA ILE A 11 -10.28 -2.68 -12.18
C ILE A 11 -11.63 -1.93 -12.18
N PRO A 12 -12.27 -1.75 -11.01
CA PRO A 12 -13.55 -1.05 -10.95
C PRO A 12 -13.43 0.40 -11.47
N PRO A 13 -14.35 0.86 -12.33
CA PRO A 13 -14.33 2.22 -12.86
C PRO A 13 -14.28 3.28 -11.76
N GLY A 14 -13.34 4.22 -11.86
CA GLY A 14 -13.22 5.34 -10.95
C GLY A 14 -12.38 5.07 -9.68
N ASN A 15 -11.99 3.82 -9.41
CA ASN A 15 -11.05 3.50 -8.33
C ASN A 15 -9.61 3.91 -8.68
N VAL A 16 -9.27 3.83 -9.97
CA VAL A 16 -8.00 4.30 -10.53
C VAL A 16 -8.33 5.33 -11.60
N ARG A 17 -7.70 6.50 -11.52
CA ARG A 17 -7.93 7.63 -12.44
C ARG A 17 -6.73 7.94 -13.32
N VAL A 18 -5.55 7.43 -12.96
CA VAL A 18 -4.37 7.43 -13.85
C VAL A 18 -4.55 6.41 -14.98
N PRO A 19 -3.81 6.54 -16.10
CA PRO A 19 -3.80 5.54 -17.16
C PRO A 19 -3.49 4.13 -16.63
N VAL A 20 -4.24 3.12 -17.08
CA VAL A 20 -4.12 1.73 -16.58
C VAL A 20 -2.73 1.14 -16.83
N GLU A 21 -2.08 1.50 -17.95
CA GLU A 21 -0.71 1.09 -18.24
C GLU A 21 0.30 1.65 -17.22
N GLU A 22 0.17 2.94 -16.88
CA GLU A 22 0.99 3.59 -15.86
C GLU A 22 0.74 2.96 -14.49
N PHE A 23 -0.55 2.70 -14.18
CA PHE A 23 -0.96 1.97 -12.97
C PHE A 23 -0.26 0.63 -12.84
N ALA A 24 -0.27 -0.16 -13.92
CA ALA A 24 0.35 -1.48 -13.96
C ALA A 24 1.88 -1.41 -13.74
N VAL A 25 2.56 -0.42 -14.34
CA VAL A 25 4.02 -0.25 -14.17
C VAL A 25 4.38 0.02 -12.71
N VAL A 26 3.71 0.98 -12.07
CA VAL A 26 4.01 1.34 -10.66
C VAL A 26 3.65 0.19 -9.72
N TRP A 27 2.55 -0.52 -9.99
CA TRP A 27 2.19 -1.67 -9.17
C TRP A 27 3.23 -2.80 -9.30
N ARG A 28 3.67 -3.15 -10.52
CA ARG A 28 4.75 -4.14 -10.71
C ARG A 28 6.03 -3.71 -9.99
N LEU A 29 6.38 -2.43 -10.06
CA LEU A 29 7.53 -1.87 -9.35
C LEU A 29 7.37 -2.03 -7.83
N ALA A 30 6.20 -1.71 -7.28
CA ALA A 30 5.93 -1.86 -5.85
C ALA A 30 6.03 -3.32 -5.38
N GLU A 31 5.51 -4.28 -6.17
CA GLU A 31 5.65 -5.70 -5.85
C GLU A 31 7.11 -6.16 -5.86
N SER A 32 7.86 -5.75 -6.89
CA SER A 32 9.28 -6.08 -7.04
C SER A 32 10.11 -5.52 -5.89
N GLU A 33 9.93 -4.24 -5.55
CA GLU A 33 10.68 -3.59 -4.47
C GLU A 33 10.32 -4.14 -3.10
N CYS A 34 9.03 -4.39 -2.84
CA CYS A 34 8.61 -5.04 -1.60
C CYS A 34 9.27 -6.42 -1.48
N LEU A 35 9.29 -7.23 -2.54
CA LEU A 35 9.92 -8.55 -2.51
C LEU A 35 11.44 -8.47 -2.31
N ARG A 36 12.10 -7.54 -2.99
CA ARG A 36 13.54 -7.28 -2.85
C ARG A 36 13.89 -6.89 -1.41
N LEU A 37 13.13 -5.97 -0.82
CA LEU A 37 13.35 -5.50 0.55
C LEU A 37 13.04 -6.58 1.60
N VAL A 38 11.99 -7.40 1.41
CA VAL A 38 11.72 -8.55 2.28
C VAL A 38 12.90 -9.51 2.30
N ARG A 39 13.49 -9.82 1.13
CA ARG A 39 14.65 -10.72 1.03
C ARG A 39 15.93 -10.14 1.64
N ALA A 40 16.05 -8.82 1.65
CA ALA A 40 17.20 -8.11 2.20
C ALA A 40 17.08 -7.83 3.72
N THR A 41 15.89 -7.98 4.30
CA THR A 41 15.61 -7.66 5.71
C THR A 41 15.56 -8.95 6.54
N SER A 42 16.21 -8.95 7.70
CA SER A 42 16.20 -10.11 8.59
C SER A 42 14.81 -10.37 9.17
N VAL A 43 14.51 -11.63 9.50
CA VAL A 43 13.24 -11.99 10.16
C VAL A 43 13.14 -11.24 11.50
N GLY A 44 12.04 -10.49 11.68
CA GLY A 44 11.80 -9.69 12.88
C GLY A 44 12.24 -8.23 12.77
N GLU A 45 12.91 -7.85 11.69
CA GLU A 45 13.23 -6.45 11.39
C GLU A 45 12.22 -5.86 10.39
N SER A 46 11.96 -4.56 10.50
CA SER A 46 11.19 -3.81 9.51
C SER A 46 11.88 -2.49 9.26
N SER A 47 12.25 -2.24 8.01
CA SER A 47 12.77 -0.93 7.59
C SER A 47 11.63 0.00 7.15
N ARG A 48 11.92 1.30 7.14
CA ARG A 48 11.00 2.32 6.62
C ARG A 48 10.66 2.06 5.16
N GLU A 49 11.66 1.67 4.37
CA GLU A 49 11.53 1.36 2.94
C GLU A 49 10.64 0.15 2.73
N LEU A 50 10.82 -0.93 3.51
CA LEU A 50 9.98 -2.13 3.42
C LEU A 50 8.53 -1.80 3.79
N SER A 51 8.33 -1.03 4.86
CA SER A 51 7.00 -0.58 5.27
C SER A 51 6.35 0.30 4.20
N TYR A 52 7.08 1.26 3.64
CA TYR A 52 6.58 2.10 2.55
C TYR A 52 6.23 1.29 1.29
N ALA A 53 7.14 0.45 0.78
CA ALA A 53 6.91 -0.36 -0.42
C ALA A 53 5.73 -1.33 -0.24
N SER A 54 5.62 -1.95 0.94
CA SER A 54 4.49 -2.85 1.25
C SER A 54 3.15 -2.10 1.40
N ALA A 55 3.16 -0.87 1.89
CA ALA A 55 1.99 0.00 1.92
C ALA A 55 1.52 0.36 0.51
N VAL A 56 2.43 0.83 -0.34
CA VAL A 56 2.12 1.17 -1.73
C VAL A 56 1.56 -0.05 -2.45
N MET A 57 2.25 -1.20 -2.39
CA MET A 57 1.78 -2.45 -2.97
C MET A 57 0.38 -2.83 -2.47
N GLY A 58 0.15 -2.81 -1.16
CA GLY A 58 -1.13 -3.16 -0.56
C GLY A 58 -2.26 -2.22 -0.99
N THR A 59 -1.97 -0.93 -1.09
CA THR A 59 -2.92 0.10 -1.53
C THR A 59 -3.28 -0.07 -3.00
N LEU A 60 -2.31 -0.29 -3.88
CA LEU A 60 -2.55 -0.50 -5.32
C LEU A 60 -3.37 -1.78 -5.55
N ARG A 61 -3.08 -2.86 -4.83
CA ARG A 61 -3.90 -4.09 -4.85
C ARG A 61 -5.34 -3.83 -4.43
N TRP A 62 -5.54 -3.06 -3.35
CA TRP A 62 -6.86 -2.70 -2.87
C TRP A 62 -7.65 -1.88 -3.89
N LEU A 63 -7.05 -0.82 -4.43
CA LEU A 63 -7.68 0.03 -5.46
C LEU A 63 -8.06 -0.76 -6.70
N ALA A 64 -7.23 -1.73 -7.10
CA ALA A 64 -7.48 -2.61 -8.22
C ALA A 64 -8.52 -3.71 -7.95
N ALA A 65 -9.06 -3.82 -6.72
CA ALA A 65 -9.88 -4.95 -6.28
C ALA A 65 -9.21 -6.32 -6.54
N ALA A 66 -7.88 -6.34 -6.42
CA ALA A 66 -7.07 -7.50 -6.78
C ALA A 66 -7.31 -8.66 -5.81
N GLN A 67 -7.31 -9.89 -6.33
CA GLN A 67 -7.31 -11.09 -5.51
C GLN A 67 -5.92 -11.28 -4.89
N ALA A 68 -5.85 -11.37 -3.57
CA ALA A 68 -4.62 -11.57 -2.82
C ALA A 68 -4.68 -12.90 -2.06
N PRO A 69 -3.57 -13.67 -2.01
CA PRO A 69 -3.49 -14.87 -1.20
C PRO A 69 -3.89 -14.59 0.24
N PHE A 70 -4.74 -15.45 0.80
CA PHE A 70 -5.21 -15.35 2.17
C PHE A 70 -5.00 -16.69 2.87
N GLY A 71 -4.47 -16.67 4.09
CA GLY A 71 -4.19 -17.89 4.84
C GLY A 71 -2.81 -18.50 4.56
N PRO A 72 -2.56 -19.74 5.02
CA PRO A 72 -1.24 -20.37 4.95
C PRO A 72 -0.74 -20.51 3.52
N PRO A 73 0.59 -20.46 3.29
CA PRO A 73 1.18 -20.77 1.99
C PRO A 73 0.69 -22.13 1.49
N GLY A 74 0.27 -22.20 0.21
CA GLY A 74 -0.22 -23.43 -0.41
C GLY A 74 -1.70 -23.77 -0.14
N SER A 75 -2.41 -22.98 0.67
CA SER A 75 -3.85 -23.20 0.93
C SER A 75 -4.75 -22.96 -0.30
N GLY A 76 -4.24 -22.29 -1.33
CA GLY A 76 -5.01 -21.90 -2.53
C GLY A 76 -6.11 -20.86 -2.25
N MET A 77 -6.26 -20.42 -1.00
CA MET A 77 -7.26 -19.44 -0.62
C MET A 77 -6.82 -18.05 -1.10
N SER A 78 -7.76 -17.35 -1.72
CA SER A 78 -7.59 -15.97 -2.16
C SER A 78 -8.80 -15.16 -1.71
N ARG A 79 -8.57 -13.89 -1.38
CA ARG A 79 -9.64 -12.93 -1.10
C ARG A 79 -9.35 -11.63 -1.81
N GLU A 80 -10.39 -10.86 -2.05
CA GLU A 80 -10.24 -9.50 -2.53
C GLU A 80 -9.40 -8.67 -1.54
N ALA A 81 -8.43 -7.93 -2.07
CA ALA A 81 -7.60 -7.05 -1.28
C ALA A 81 -8.50 -6.08 -0.49
N SER A 82 -8.20 -5.92 0.79
CA SER A 82 -8.88 -4.99 1.68
C SER A 82 -8.03 -3.75 1.89
N ALA A 83 -8.63 -2.69 2.44
CA ALA A 83 -7.89 -1.47 2.78
C ALA A 83 -6.62 -1.79 3.58
N PRO A 84 -5.49 -1.13 3.27
CA PRO A 84 -4.17 -1.51 3.80
C PRO A 84 -3.99 -1.16 5.29
N PHE A 85 -4.93 -0.42 5.87
CA PHE A 85 -4.92 -0.04 7.27
C PHE A 85 -6.34 0.00 7.83
N THR A 86 -6.44 -0.04 9.15
CA THR A 86 -7.68 0.25 9.87
C THR A 86 -7.62 1.72 10.31
N PRO A 87 -8.58 2.56 9.92
CA PRO A 87 -8.72 3.92 10.43
C PRO A 87 -8.69 3.99 11.96
N TYR A 88 -8.37 5.16 12.51
CA TYR A 88 -8.40 5.41 13.95
C TYR A 88 -9.78 5.20 14.59
N THR A 89 -10.85 5.23 13.79
CA THR A 89 -12.22 4.91 14.22
C THR A 89 -12.40 3.42 14.56
N GLY A 90 -11.44 2.56 14.21
CA GLY A 90 -11.46 1.12 14.45
C GLY A 90 -12.34 0.33 13.46
N ARG A 91 -13.09 1.01 12.58
CA ARG A 91 -13.94 0.37 11.58
C ARG A 91 -13.14 0.03 10.33
N ALA A 92 -13.17 -1.23 9.91
CA ALA A 92 -12.56 -1.64 8.65
C ALA A 92 -13.31 -1.02 7.45
N LEU A 93 -12.55 -0.49 6.48
CA LEU A 93 -13.10 0.14 5.26
C LEU A 93 -13.58 -0.88 4.21
N GLY A 94 -13.13 -2.13 4.28
CA GLY A 94 -13.52 -3.18 3.35
C GLY A 94 -12.89 -3.02 1.96
N ARG A 95 -13.68 -3.27 0.91
CA ARG A 95 -13.29 -3.19 -0.50
C ARG A 95 -13.11 -1.74 -0.96
N ALA A 96 -12.40 -1.54 -2.07
CA ALA A 96 -12.25 -0.22 -2.65
C ALA A 96 -13.51 0.17 -3.43
N ASP A 97 -14.16 1.22 -2.97
CA ASP A 97 -15.18 1.96 -3.69
C ASP A 97 -14.96 3.46 -3.46
N HIS A 98 -15.75 4.29 -4.13
CA HIS A 98 -15.54 5.73 -4.09
C HIS A 98 -15.59 6.32 -2.66
N ASP A 99 -16.45 5.80 -1.80
CA ASP A 99 -16.60 6.30 -0.44
C ASP A 99 -15.51 5.77 0.48
N SER A 100 -15.14 4.49 0.34
CA SER A 100 -14.05 3.91 1.12
C SER A 100 -12.68 4.48 0.75
N ILE A 101 -12.45 4.82 -0.53
CA ILE A 101 -11.23 5.51 -0.98
C ILE A 101 -11.18 6.93 -0.40
N ARG A 102 -12.29 7.66 -0.42
CA ARG A 102 -12.36 9.00 0.19
C ARG A 102 -12.08 8.92 1.70
N GLU A 103 -12.73 8.00 2.40
CA GLU A 103 -12.54 7.81 3.83
C GLU A 103 -11.10 7.39 4.16
N ALA A 104 -10.49 6.51 3.35
CA ALA A 104 -9.09 6.12 3.49
C ALA A 104 -8.16 7.33 3.35
N ARG A 105 -8.39 8.18 2.35
CA ARG A 105 -7.61 9.40 2.12
C ARG A 105 -7.67 10.36 3.30
N ASP A 106 -8.86 10.61 3.82
CA ASP A 106 -9.03 11.54 4.95
C ASP A 106 -8.45 10.93 6.24
N SER A 107 -8.63 9.62 6.43
CA SER A 107 -8.09 8.89 7.58
C SER A 107 -6.57 8.85 7.58
N VAL A 108 -5.91 8.57 6.45
CA VAL A 108 -4.44 8.49 6.40
C VAL A 108 -3.80 9.84 6.71
N ARG A 109 -4.41 10.95 6.27
CA ARG A 109 -3.96 12.31 6.59
C ARG A 109 -4.06 12.61 8.09
N ALA A 110 -5.18 12.26 8.72
CA ALA A 110 -5.34 12.42 10.16
C ALA A 110 -4.34 11.52 10.92
N MET A 111 -4.17 10.28 10.47
CA MET A 111 -3.29 9.30 11.12
C MET A 111 -1.81 9.66 11.01
N LEU A 112 -1.37 10.30 9.93
CA LEU A 112 -0.01 10.84 9.82
C LEU A 112 0.30 11.88 10.91
N LEU A 113 -0.70 12.65 11.35
CA LEU A 113 -0.54 13.62 12.45
C LEU A 113 -0.56 12.94 13.83
N MET A 114 -1.37 11.89 13.99
CA MET A 114 -1.53 11.18 15.26
C MET A 114 -0.41 10.17 15.54
N PHE A 115 0.19 9.62 14.49
CA PHE A 115 1.19 8.55 14.58
C PHE A 115 2.46 8.93 13.80
N PRO A 116 3.22 9.95 14.26
CA PRO A 116 4.41 10.43 13.56
C PRO A 116 5.50 9.36 13.43
N ASP A 117 5.53 8.38 14.34
CA ASP A 117 6.48 7.26 14.31
C ASP A 117 6.04 6.10 13.37
N GLY A 118 4.87 6.22 12.73
CA GLY A 118 4.35 5.26 11.76
C GLY A 118 3.13 4.47 12.23
N TYR A 119 2.54 3.71 11.31
CA TYR A 119 1.33 2.93 11.58
C TYR A 119 1.58 1.84 12.63
N LYS A 120 0.68 1.70 13.60
CA LYS A 120 0.77 0.70 14.66
C LYS A 120 -0.57 -0.01 14.85
N THR A 121 -0.57 -1.32 14.72
CA THR A 121 -1.67 -2.19 15.16
C THR A 121 -1.31 -2.86 16.48
N ALA A 122 -2.32 -3.23 17.27
CA ALA A 122 -2.10 -3.95 18.53
C ALA A 122 -1.32 -5.25 18.27
N GLY A 123 -0.22 -5.45 19.00
CA GLY A 123 0.63 -6.63 18.86
C GLY A 123 1.63 -6.59 17.69
N MET A 124 1.75 -5.48 16.95
CA MET A 124 2.78 -5.30 15.92
C MET A 124 3.72 -4.14 16.24
N PRO A 125 5.01 -4.23 15.83
CA PRO A 125 5.92 -3.10 15.91
C PRO A 125 5.42 -1.95 15.02
N PRO A 126 5.76 -0.69 15.35
CA PRO A 126 5.50 0.46 14.48
C PRO A 126 6.07 0.24 13.08
N ARG A 127 5.34 0.71 12.07
CA ARG A 127 5.70 0.61 10.66
C ARG A 127 5.98 2.01 10.11
N PRO A 128 7.19 2.55 10.31
CA PRO A 128 7.55 3.87 9.79
C PRO A 128 7.45 3.89 8.26
N GLY A 129 6.97 4.98 7.67
CA GLY A 129 6.81 5.06 6.21
C GLY A 129 5.54 4.37 5.67
N TYR A 130 4.82 3.61 6.49
CA TYR A 130 3.64 2.87 6.02
C TYR A 130 2.50 3.79 5.62
N LEU A 131 2.14 4.75 6.47
CA LEU A 131 1.04 5.67 6.17
C LEU A 131 1.39 6.60 5.00
N GLU A 132 2.66 6.99 4.88
CA GLU A 132 3.17 7.76 3.75
C GLU A 132 3.01 6.98 2.44
N GLY A 133 3.34 5.69 2.43
CA GLY A 133 3.14 4.85 1.26
C GLY A 133 1.67 4.67 0.88
N VAL A 134 0.77 4.59 1.86
CA VAL A 134 -0.68 4.57 1.60
C VAL A 134 -1.15 5.90 1.01
N ALA A 135 -0.75 7.01 1.61
CA ALA A 135 -1.13 8.35 1.18
C ALA A 135 -0.64 8.64 -0.25
N ASP A 136 0.64 8.40 -0.54
CA ASP A 136 1.23 8.65 -1.85
C ASP A 136 0.55 7.80 -2.94
N ALA A 137 0.22 6.54 -2.64
CA ALA A 137 -0.50 5.68 -3.58
C ALA A 137 -1.93 6.17 -3.87
N ILE A 138 -2.68 6.60 -2.85
CA ILE A 138 -4.04 7.15 -3.04
C ILE A 138 -3.98 8.49 -3.79
N GLU A 139 -3.08 9.40 -3.37
CA GLU A 139 -2.98 10.72 -4.01
C GLU A 139 -2.61 10.57 -5.48
N TRP A 140 -1.63 9.73 -5.84
CA TRP A 140 -1.30 9.48 -7.23
C TRP A 140 -2.45 8.83 -8.01
N ALA A 141 -2.91 7.65 -7.58
CA ALA A 141 -3.83 6.84 -8.38
C ALA A 141 -5.24 7.43 -8.49
N TRP A 142 -5.68 8.23 -7.50
CA TRP A 142 -7.06 8.71 -7.39
C TRP A 142 -7.21 10.23 -7.40
N VAL A 143 -6.18 10.98 -7.00
CA VAL A 143 -6.19 12.46 -6.93
C VAL A 143 -5.29 13.12 -7.99
N PHE A 144 -4.55 12.34 -8.79
CA PHE A 144 -3.54 12.82 -9.74
C PHE A 144 -2.33 13.52 -9.10
N GLY A 145 -1.95 13.08 -7.90
CA GLY A 145 -0.68 13.45 -7.26
C GLY A 145 0.55 12.83 -7.94
N PRO A 146 1.76 13.09 -7.44
CA PRO A 146 2.99 12.51 -7.96
C PRO A 146 3.07 11.01 -7.69
N ALA A 147 3.66 10.25 -8.62
CA ALA A 147 3.84 8.80 -8.47
C ALA A 147 4.62 8.43 -7.20
N PRO A 148 4.28 7.33 -6.52
CA PRO A 148 5.00 6.87 -5.34
C PRO A 148 6.49 6.64 -5.61
N ARG A 149 7.35 7.14 -4.71
CA ARG A 149 8.81 7.02 -4.82
C ARG A 149 9.30 5.63 -4.42
N LEU A 150 9.11 4.66 -5.31
CA LEU A 150 9.48 3.25 -5.10
C LEU A 150 10.95 2.94 -5.47
N ALA A 151 11.58 3.80 -6.25
CA ALA A 151 13.01 3.79 -6.52
C ALA A 151 13.55 5.19 -6.19
N GLN A 152 14.72 5.26 -5.52
CA GLN A 152 15.31 6.44 -4.87
C GLN A 152 14.89 6.68 -3.41
N LEU A 153 15.35 5.82 -2.51
CA LEU A 153 15.82 6.27 -1.21
C LEU A 153 17.28 5.80 -1.07
N PRO A 154 18.27 6.70 -1.07
CA PRO A 154 19.63 6.33 -0.72
C PRO A 154 19.65 5.77 0.71
N ALA A 155 20.55 4.81 0.96
CA ALA A 155 20.72 4.11 2.23
C ALA A 155 21.16 5.00 3.41
N ASP A 156 21.14 6.33 3.27
CA ASP A 156 21.49 7.27 4.32
C ASP A 156 20.61 8.52 4.22
N SER A 157 19.69 8.67 5.17
CA SER A 157 19.32 9.99 5.67
C SER A 157 19.80 10.05 7.13
N PRO A 158 20.77 10.91 7.46
CA PRO A 158 21.18 11.08 8.84
C PRO A 158 19.99 11.63 9.63
N ARG A 159 19.65 10.94 10.72
CA ARG A 159 18.81 11.53 11.76
C ARG A 159 19.59 12.72 12.33
N THR A 160 19.18 13.92 11.95
CA THR A 160 19.37 15.17 12.69
C THR A 160 17.95 15.58 13.11
N ALA A 161 17.63 15.92 14.35
CA ALA A 161 18.43 16.37 15.49
C ALA A 161 18.08 15.60 16.78
#